data_AF-A0A8J6LXN9-F1
#
_entry.id   AF-A0A8J6LXN9-F1
#
_cell.length_a   1.000
_cell.length_b   1.000
_cell.length_c   1.000
_cell.angle_alpha   90.00
_cell.angle_beta   90.00
_cell.angle_gamma   90.00
#
_symmetry.space_group_name_H-M   'P 1'
#
loop_
_entity.id
_entity.type
_entity.pdbx_description
1 polymer ?
#
loop_
_entity_poly.entity_id
_entity_poly.type
_entity_poly.pdbx_seq_one_letter_code
_entity_poly.pdbx_strand_id
1 'polypeptide(L)'
;MFNHQLITGIPRSGTTLCCKLLNQSKDIIALHEPINPGTWPKNFSTTQAVETIQRQIDDFYSAIVTGQPFENGEQQGLLIDNPVGTESKGGIRQVVARRGQLTLEPRPAGSFHLVVKQNALFTALLPELASQYPMVCIVRNPVDVLLSWMTVDLPVNRGRVPAGERFSQQLRYALENKSVIDKQLVIYQWFIDKFMDSSLPVVRYEDVLVTGGGALHVALGLPEIAQAPLKKKHRKFQPHIIEQLTHCIDKIKNLSLYGLYSKESIQLAYDEVINQ
;
A
#
# COMPACT_ATOMS: atom_id res chain seq x y z
N MET A 1 -21.34 -11.94 7.91
CA MET A 1 -20.07 -11.22 8.10
C MET A 1 -19.22 -11.50 6.88
N PHE A 2 -18.58 -10.50 6.26
CA PHE A 2 -17.68 -10.77 5.14
C PHE A 2 -16.39 -11.39 5.69
N ASN A 3 -16.04 -12.58 5.22
CA ASN A 3 -14.77 -13.22 5.60
C ASN A 3 -13.60 -12.70 4.77
N HIS A 4 -13.86 -11.95 3.69
CA HIS A 4 -12.87 -11.38 2.79
C HIS A 4 -12.90 -9.85 2.90
N GLN A 5 -11.75 -9.22 3.11
CA GLN A 5 -11.60 -7.77 3.20
C GLN A 5 -10.37 -7.32 2.41
N LEU A 6 -10.36 -6.07 1.96
CA LEU A 6 -9.26 -5.55 1.15
C LEU A 6 -8.55 -4.38 1.82
N ILE A 7 -7.24 -4.31 1.60
CA ILE A 7 -6.43 -3.12 1.93
C ILE A 7 -5.88 -2.54 0.64
N THR A 8 -6.09 -1.24 0.46
CA THR A 8 -5.34 -0.47 -0.52
C THR A 8 -4.57 0.65 0.16
N GLY A 9 -3.69 1.31 -0.59
CA GLY A 9 -2.91 2.39 -0.04
C GLY A 9 -1.89 2.92 -1.02
N ILE A 10 -1.35 4.09 -0.67
CA ILE A 10 -0.27 4.71 -1.42
C ILE A 10 0.95 3.78 -1.33
N PRO A 11 1.65 3.43 -2.43
CA PRO A 11 2.89 2.68 -2.35
C PRO A 11 3.83 3.31 -1.33
N ARG A 12 4.42 2.51 -0.44
CA ARG A 12 5.27 2.99 0.68
C ARG A 12 4.55 3.74 1.81
N SER A 13 3.22 3.73 1.86
CA SER A 13 2.47 4.24 3.02
C SER A 13 2.56 3.35 4.26
N GLY A 14 3.02 2.10 4.14
CA GLY A 14 3.10 1.17 5.28
C GLY A 14 2.07 0.05 5.25
N THR A 15 1.34 -0.13 4.14
CA THR A 15 0.44 -1.28 3.91
C THR A 15 1.07 -2.64 4.19
N THR A 16 2.39 -2.82 3.98
CA THR A 16 3.09 -4.09 4.29
C THR A 16 3.17 -4.31 5.81
N LEU A 17 3.48 -3.25 6.57
CA LEU A 17 3.42 -3.31 8.03
C LEU A 17 2.00 -3.65 8.49
N CYS A 18 0.98 -3.10 7.83
CA CYS A 18 -0.42 -3.42 8.14
C CYS A 18 -0.70 -4.93 7.99
N CYS A 19 -0.27 -5.55 6.88
CA CYS A 19 -0.38 -7.01 6.71
C CYS A 19 0.36 -7.76 7.82
N LYS A 20 1.58 -7.35 8.17
CA LYS A 20 2.34 -7.98 9.25
C LYS A 20 1.62 -7.91 10.59
N LEU A 21 1.08 -6.75 10.97
CA LEU A 21 0.37 -6.56 12.24
C LEU A 21 -0.88 -7.42 12.30
N LEU A 22 -1.67 -7.45 11.22
CA LEU A 22 -2.87 -8.28 11.12
C LEU A 22 -2.53 -9.78 11.27
N ASN A 23 -1.45 -10.24 10.64
CA ASN A 23 -0.96 -11.63 10.75
C ASN A 23 -0.47 -12.04 12.15
N GLN A 24 -0.41 -11.13 13.13
CA GLN A 24 -0.16 -11.50 14.52
C GLN A 24 -1.38 -12.10 15.21
N SER A 25 -2.57 -11.89 14.64
CA SER A 25 -3.83 -12.46 15.11
C SER A 25 -3.99 -13.88 14.57
N LYS A 26 -4.37 -14.82 15.43
CA LYS A 26 -4.49 -16.23 15.04
C LYS A 26 -5.62 -16.48 14.03
N ASP A 27 -6.61 -15.63 14.02
CA ASP A 27 -7.84 -15.68 13.22
C ASP A 27 -7.81 -14.75 11.99
N ILE A 28 -6.65 -14.18 11.64
CA ILE A 28 -6.49 -13.35 10.45
C ILE A 28 -5.36 -13.89 9.58
N ILE A 29 -5.57 -13.86 8.27
CA ILE A 29 -4.54 -14.07 7.26
C ILE A 29 -4.54 -12.85 6.33
N ALA A 30 -3.46 -12.09 6.36
CA ALA A 30 -3.25 -10.93 5.51
C ALA A 30 -2.20 -11.22 4.42
N LEU A 31 -2.63 -11.19 3.16
CA LEU A 31 -1.80 -11.45 1.98
C LEU A 31 -1.28 -10.15 1.38
N HIS A 32 0.01 -10.11 1.05
CA HIS A 32 0.69 -8.91 0.54
C HIS A 32 0.90 -8.98 -0.97
N GLU A 33 0.05 -8.27 -1.73
CA GLU A 33 0.10 -8.15 -3.18
C GLU A 33 0.14 -9.50 -3.97
N PRO A 34 -0.71 -10.51 -3.63
CA PRO A 34 -0.67 -11.82 -4.30
C PRO A 34 -0.95 -11.75 -5.81
N ILE A 35 -1.88 -10.89 -6.20
CA ILE A 35 -2.40 -10.77 -7.56
C ILE A 35 -1.37 -10.13 -8.50
N ASN A 36 -1.14 -10.75 -9.67
CA ASN A 36 -0.25 -10.24 -10.71
C ASN A 36 -0.99 -9.61 -11.88
N PRO A 37 -1.23 -8.29 -11.90
CA PRO A 37 -1.82 -7.67 -13.08
C PRO A 37 -0.88 -7.74 -14.31
N GLY A 38 0.41 -8.00 -14.13
CA GLY A 38 1.39 -8.08 -15.21
C GLY A 38 1.20 -9.27 -16.16
N THR A 39 0.50 -10.32 -15.74
CA THR A 39 0.21 -11.49 -16.58
C THR A 39 -1.07 -11.34 -17.42
N TRP A 40 -1.86 -10.30 -17.15
CA TRP A 40 -3.13 -10.10 -17.85
C TRP A 40 -2.94 -9.45 -19.24
N PRO A 41 -3.73 -9.82 -20.26
CA PRO A 41 -3.68 -9.25 -21.61
C PRO A 41 -3.77 -7.72 -21.64
N LYS A 42 -3.01 -7.01 -22.49
CA LYS A 42 -2.96 -5.53 -22.49
C LYS A 42 -4.33 -4.84 -22.54
N ASN A 43 -5.30 -5.43 -23.24
CA ASN A 43 -6.67 -4.95 -23.41
C ASN A 43 -7.66 -5.45 -22.33
N PHE A 44 -7.18 -5.93 -21.18
CA PHE A 44 -8.02 -6.37 -20.07
C PHE A 44 -8.91 -5.22 -19.59
N SER A 45 -10.22 -5.44 -19.61
CA SER A 45 -11.19 -4.46 -19.13
C SER A 45 -11.21 -4.40 -17.60
N THR A 46 -11.78 -3.31 -17.07
CA THR A 46 -12.07 -3.16 -15.62
C THR A 46 -12.91 -4.32 -15.10
N THR A 47 -13.99 -4.69 -15.82
CA THR A 47 -14.86 -5.82 -15.45
C THR A 47 -14.09 -7.13 -15.38
N GLN A 48 -13.29 -7.45 -16.41
CA GLN A 48 -12.46 -8.66 -16.41
C GLN A 48 -11.45 -8.67 -15.26
N ALA A 49 -10.86 -7.51 -14.95
CA ALA A 49 -9.94 -7.35 -13.82
C ALA A 49 -10.64 -7.66 -12.49
N VAL A 50 -11.82 -7.09 -12.24
CA VAL A 50 -12.60 -7.31 -11.03
C VAL A 50 -13.01 -8.78 -10.90
N GLU A 51 -13.59 -9.38 -11.94
CA GLU A 51 -13.97 -10.81 -11.94
C GLU A 51 -12.77 -11.74 -11.68
N THR A 52 -11.60 -11.39 -12.22
CA THR A 52 -10.37 -12.16 -12.01
C THR A 52 -9.87 -12.02 -10.58
N ILE A 53 -9.93 -10.80 -10.01
CA ILE A 53 -9.56 -10.54 -8.62
C ILE A 53 -10.47 -11.33 -7.68
N GLN A 54 -11.79 -11.31 -7.90
CA GLN A 54 -12.76 -12.06 -7.09
C GLN A 54 -12.41 -13.55 -7.08
N ARG A 55 -12.25 -14.15 -8.27
CA ARG A 55 -11.90 -15.56 -8.41
C ARG A 55 -10.60 -15.90 -7.70
N GLN A 56 -9.57 -15.06 -7.83
CA GLN A 56 -8.30 -15.29 -7.17
C GLN A 56 -8.41 -15.20 -5.65
N ILE A 57 -9.22 -14.30 -5.10
CA ILE A 57 -9.48 -14.22 -3.66
C ILE A 57 -10.17 -15.50 -3.17
N ASP A 58 -11.16 -16.00 -3.91
CA ASP A 58 -11.84 -17.26 -3.60
C ASP A 58 -10.89 -18.47 -3.70
N ASP A 59 -10.00 -18.47 -4.70
CA ASP A 59 -8.96 -19.50 -4.85
C ASP A 59 -7.98 -19.47 -3.67
N PHE A 60 -7.54 -18.29 -3.22
CA PHE A 60 -6.68 -18.17 -2.02
C PHE A 60 -7.38 -18.69 -0.78
N TYR A 61 -8.64 -18.32 -0.58
CA TYR A 61 -9.42 -18.78 0.56
C TYR A 61 -9.58 -20.30 0.55
N SER A 62 -9.96 -20.88 -0.60
CA SER A 62 -10.09 -22.33 -0.79
C SER A 62 -8.77 -23.07 -0.55
N ALA A 63 -7.66 -22.53 -1.06
CA ALA A 63 -6.33 -23.10 -0.87
C ALA A 63 -5.93 -23.11 0.61
N ILE A 64 -6.22 -22.03 1.36
CA ILE A 64 -5.98 -21.98 2.81
C ILE A 64 -6.87 -22.98 3.56
N VAL A 65 -8.14 -23.14 3.17
CA VAL A 65 -9.04 -24.10 3.81
C VAL A 65 -8.57 -25.54 3.62
N THR A 66 -8.01 -25.84 2.46
CA THR A 66 -7.60 -27.20 2.06
C THR A 66 -6.10 -27.48 2.27
N GLY A 67 -5.32 -26.49 2.71
CA GLY A 67 -3.85 -26.60 2.83
C GLY A 67 -3.12 -26.74 1.49
N GLN A 68 -3.74 -26.31 0.38
CA GLN A 68 -3.12 -26.37 -0.93
C GLN A 68 -2.18 -25.18 -1.16
N PRO A 69 -1.11 -25.36 -1.96
CA PRO A 69 -0.21 -24.26 -2.31
C PRO A 69 -0.92 -23.24 -3.22
N PHE A 70 -0.62 -21.95 -3.04
CA PHE A 70 -1.06 -20.88 -3.93
C PHE A 70 0.03 -19.83 -4.16
N GLU A 71 -0.07 -19.07 -5.26
CA GLU A 71 0.90 -18.04 -5.60
C GLU A 71 0.64 -16.76 -4.79
N ASN A 72 1.54 -16.47 -3.82
CA ASN A 72 1.50 -15.23 -3.03
C ASN A 72 2.92 -14.74 -2.65
N GLY A 73 3.98 -15.50 -2.97
CA GLY A 73 5.34 -15.25 -2.50
C GLY A 73 5.90 -16.40 -1.68
N GLU A 74 7.12 -16.26 -1.18
CA GLU A 74 7.72 -17.20 -0.22
C GLU A 74 7.07 -17.07 1.17
N GLN A 75 7.18 -18.09 2.03
CA GLN A 75 6.60 -18.12 3.39
C GLN A 75 7.03 -16.93 4.28
N GLN A 76 8.24 -16.39 4.03
CA GLN A 76 8.71 -15.16 4.67
C GLN A 76 7.83 -13.95 4.34
N GLY A 77 7.14 -13.94 3.20
CA GLY A 77 6.26 -12.88 2.70
C GLY A 77 5.12 -12.49 3.64
N LEU A 78 4.63 -13.43 4.47
CA LEU A 78 3.64 -13.13 5.53
C LEU A 78 4.25 -12.36 6.72
N LEU A 79 5.57 -12.47 6.89
CA LEU A 79 6.34 -11.88 7.99
C LEU A 79 7.20 -10.69 7.54
N ILE A 80 7.20 -10.33 6.25
CA ILE A 80 8.02 -9.23 5.72
C ILE A 80 7.56 -7.89 6.32
N ASP A 81 8.48 -7.23 7.02
CA ASP A 81 8.34 -5.84 7.50
C ASP A 81 8.21 -4.84 6.33
N ASN A 82 8.97 -5.09 5.27
CA ASN A 82 9.17 -4.17 4.15
C ASN A 82 9.64 -4.94 2.90
N PRO A 83 8.94 -4.87 1.75
CA PRO A 83 9.31 -5.61 0.54
C PRO A 83 10.57 -5.05 -0.16
N VAL A 84 11.16 -3.98 0.37
CA VAL A 84 12.40 -3.36 -0.10
C VAL A 84 13.45 -3.46 1.00
N GLY A 85 14.62 -3.99 0.64
CA GLY A 85 15.75 -4.20 1.54
C GLY A 85 16.32 -2.91 2.12
N THR A 86 17.15 -3.07 3.15
CA THR A 86 17.92 -1.98 3.75
C THR A 86 19.18 -1.66 2.96
N GLU A 87 19.71 -2.62 2.21
CA GLU A 87 20.90 -2.45 1.37
C GLU A 87 20.58 -1.63 0.11
N SER A 88 21.46 -0.65 -0.18
CA SER A 88 21.36 0.21 -1.35
C SER A 88 22.52 -0.03 -2.30
N LYS A 89 22.24 -0.15 -3.59
CA LYS A 89 23.27 -0.08 -4.64
C LYS A 89 23.15 1.27 -5.33
N GLY A 90 24.17 2.12 -5.18
CA GLY A 90 24.15 3.48 -5.73
C GLY A 90 23.04 4.38 -5.18
N GLY A 91 22.68 4.24 -3.90
CA GLY A 91 21.61 5.03 -3.26
C GLY A 91 20.19 4.52 -3.51
N ILE A 92 20.01 3.52 -4.39
CA ILE A 92 18.70 2.92 -4.68
C ILE A 92 18.57 1.59 -3.93
N ARG A 93 17.50 1.48 -3.13
CA ARG A 93 17.18 0.25 -2.39
C ARG A 93 16.45 -0.77 -3.26
N GLN A 94 16.86 -2.03 -3.15
CA GLN A 94 16.40 -3.11 -4.00
C GLN A 94 15.16 -3.82 -3.41
N VAL A 95 14.29 -4.31 -4.29
CA VAL A 95 13.14 -5.15 -3.90
C VAL A 95 13.67 -6.51 -3.43
N VAL A 96 13.25 -6.93 -2.25
CA VAL A 96 13.63 -8.23 -1.65
C VAL A 96 12.50 -9.25 -1.69
N ALA A 97 11.25 -8.81 -1.86
CA ALA A 97 10.12 -9.72 -1.98
C ALA A 97 10.19 -10.51 -3.29
N ARG A 98 10.08 -11.84 -3.20
CA ARG A 98 10.04 -12.77 -4.34
C ARG A 98 8.67 -13.45 -4.43
N ARG A 99 8.20 -13.64 -5.67
CA ARG A 99 7.02 -14.48 -5.95
C ARG A 99 7.39 -15.95 -5.78
N GLY A 100 6.46 -16.73 -5.25
CA GLY A 100 6.66 -18.13 -4.89
C GLY A 100 5.34 -18.79 -4.51
N GLN A 101 5.40 -20.11 -4.33
CA GLN A 101 4.30 -20.89 -3.77
C GLN A 101 4.31 -20.78 -2.26
N LEU A 102 3.14 -20.50 -1.69
CA LEU A 102 2.89 -20.47 -0.26
C LEU A 102 1.96 -21.61 0.11
N THR A 103 2.37 -22.43 1.07
CA THR A 103 1.52 -23.41 1.73
C THR A 103 1.34 -22.99 3.18
N LEU A 104 0.09 -22.93 3.65
CA LEU A 104 -0.24 -22.65 5.04
C LEU A 104 -0.89 -23.87 5.67
N GLU A 105 -0.80 -23.95 6.99
CA GLU A 105 -1.58 -24.92 7.75
C GLU A 105 -3.08 -24.74 7.45
N PRO A 106 -3.81 -25.82 7.12
CA PRO A 106 -5.23 -25.75 6.81
C PRO A 106 -6.01 -25.07 7.93
N ARG A 107 -6.98 -24.23 7.57
CA ARG A 107 -7.89 -23.60 8.54
C ARG A 107 -9.34 -23.89 8.19
N PRO A 108 -10.21 -24.26 9.15
CA PRO A 108 -11.62 -24.47 8.87
C PRO A 108 -12.26 -23.24 8.20
N ALA A 109 -13.12 -23.47 7.22
CA ALA A 109 -13.88 -22.39 6.59
C ALA A 109 -14.65 -21.59 7.65
N GLY A 110 -14.56 -20.26 7.60
CA GLY A 110 -15.21 -19.34 8.54
C GLY A 110 -14.47 -19.14 9.86
N SER A 111 -13.36 -19.83 10.10
CA SER A 111 -12.54 -19.66 11.32
C SER A 111 -11.53 -18.50 11.25
N PHE A 112 -11.42 -17.84 10.10
CA PHE A 112 -10.46 -16.75 9.89
C PHE A 112 -11.00 -15.70 8.93
N HIS A 113 -10.46 -14.49 9.06
CA HIS A 113 -10.63 -13.41 8.10
C HIS A 113 -9.45 -13.42 7.10
N LEU A 114 -9.78 -13.40 5.81
CA LEU A 114 -8.81 -13.20 4.73
C LEU A 114 -8.76 -11.71 4.38
N VAL A 115 -7.59 -11.11 4.55
CA VAL A 115 -7.32 -9.74 4.16
C VAL A 115 -6.37 -9.73 2.97
N VAL A 116 -6.78 -9.20 1.83
CA VAL A 116 -5.92 -9.13 0.63
C VAL A 116 -5.52 -7.69 0.38
N LYS A 117 -4.23 -7.45 0.20
CA LYS A 117 -3.71 -6.11 -0.04
C LYS A 117 -3.19 -5.94 -1.46
N GLN A 118 -3.58 -4.86 -2.12
CA GLN A 118 -2.95 -4.34 -3.35
C GLN A 118 -2.93 -2.82 -3.31
N ASN A 119 -1.81 -2.22 -3.74
CA ASN A 119 -1.71 -0.76 -3.83
C ASN A 119 -2.49 -0.24 -5.05
N ALA A 120 -1.77 0.11 -6.12
CA ALA A 120 -2.32 0.80 -7.28
C ALA A 120 -3.42 0.03 -8.01
N LEU A 121 -3.38 -1.30 -8.01
CA LEU A 121 -4.40 -2.12 -8.66
C LEU A 121 -5.77 -1.93 -8.00
N PHE A 122 -5.87 -2.08 -6.68
CA PHE A 122 -7.15 -1.87 -5.99
C PHE A 122 -7.57 -0.42 -6.00
N THR A 123 -6.63 0.54 -5.86
CA THR A 123 -6.96 1.96 -5.97
C THR A 123 -7.61 2.31 -7.33
N ALA A 124 -7.11 1.72 -8.41
CA ALA A 124 -7.64 1.98 -9.75
C ALA A 124 -9.02 1.36 -10.02
N LEU A 125 -9.43 0.40 -9.18
CA LEU A 125 -10.68 -0.36 -9.29
C LEU A 125 -11.60 -0.13 -8.07
N LEU A 126 -11.40 0.98 -7.34
CA LEU A 126 -12.06 1.23 -6.05
C LEU A 126 -13.59 1.19 -6.12
N PRO A 127 -14.28 1.84 -7.08
CA PRO A 127 -15.74 1.83 -7.09
C PRO A 127 -16.32 0.41 -7.18
N GLU A 128 -15.75 -0.42 -8.05
CA GLU A 128 -16.22 -1.77 -8.28
C GLU A 128 -15.86 -2.70 -7.12
N LEU A 129 -14.62 -2.65 -6.62
CA LEU A 129 -14.18 -3.52 -5.52
C LEU A 129 -14.84 -3.14 -4.18
N ALA A 130 -15.02 -1.84 -3.89
CA ALA A 130 -15.66 -1.38 -2.67
C ALA A 130 -17.15 -1.76 -2.59
N SER A 131 -17.80 -1.98 -3.74
CA SER A 131 -19.19 -2.47 -3.77
C SER A 131 -19.33 -3.93 -3.36
N GLN A 132 -18.22 -4.69 -3.31
CA GLN A 132 -18.21 -6.14 -3.09
C GLN A 132 -17.50 -6.55 -1.82
N TYR A 133 -16.53 -5.76 -1.38
CA TYR A 133 -15.69 -6.06 -0.22
C TYR A 133 -15.63 -4.86 0.73
N PRO A 134 -15.62 -5.08 2.06
CA PRO A 134 -15.11 -4.09 2.98
C PRO A 134 -13.66 -3.75 2.63
N MET A 135 -13.34 -2.45 2.56
CA MET A 135 -12.02 -1.99 2.20
C MET A 135 -11.55 -0.86 3.13
N VAL A 136 -10.23 -0.78 3.33
CA VAL A 136 -9.58 0.35 4.01
C VAL A 136 -8.46 0.92 3.14
N CYS A 137 -8.34 2.26 3.18
CA CYS A 137 -7.32 3.01 2.45
C CYS A 137 -6.22 3.47 3.40
N ILE A 138 -4.98 3.08 3.14
CA ILE A 138 -3.82 3.50 3.95
C ILE A 138 -3.12 4.70 3.31
N VAL A 139 -3.01 5.77 4.09
CA VAL A 139 -2.28 7.00 3.73
C VAL A 139 -1.09 7.19 4.66
N ARG A 140 -0.15 8.04 4.24
CA ARG A 140 1.02 8.42 5.03
C ARG A 140 1.43 9.84 4.67
N ASN A 141 2.06 10.55 5.60
CA ASN A 141 2.58 11.89 5.35
C ASN A 141 3.35 11.95 4.00
N PRO A 142 3.06 12.93 3.12
CA PRO A 142 3.64 12.98 1.78
C PRO A 142 5.16 13.09 1.77
N VAL A 143 5.77 13.76 2.77
CA VAL A 143 7.24 13.88 2.87
C VAL A 143 7.88 12.50 2.96
N ASP A 144 7.39 11.66 3.88
CA ASP A 144 7.90 10.31 4.09
C ASP A 144 7.70 9.41 2.86
N VAL A 145 6.56 9.54 2.18
CA VAL A 145 6.25 8.77 0.98
C VAL A 145 7.19 9.15 -0.16
N LEU A 146 7.33 10.44 -0.46
CA LEU A 146 8.14 10.94 -1.56
C LEU A 146 9.63 10.64 -1.35
N LEU A 147 10.16 10.88 -0.14
CA LEU A 147 11.51 10.46 0.24
C LEU A 147 11.71 8.97 0.03
N SER A 148 10.70 8.15 0.38
CA SER A 148 10.78 6.74 0.09
C SER A 148 10.73 6.44 -1.41
N TRP A 149 9.95 7.15 -2.22
CA TRP A 149 9.90 6.91 -3.67
C TRP A 149 11.20 7.27 -4.36
N MET A 150 11.87 8.35 -3.94
CA MET A 150 13.16 8.78 -4.48
C MET A 150 14.29 7.77 -4.23
N THR A 151 14.11 6.81 -3.31
CA THR A 151 15.18 5.92 -2.83
C THR A 151 14.89 4.42 -2.97
N VAL A 152 13.90 4.02 -3.76
CA VAL A 152 13.55 2.60 -3.99
C VAL A 152 13.50 2.28 -5.47
N ASP A 153 13.91 1.07 -5.85
CA ASP A 153 13.70 0.59 -7.22
C ASP A 153 12.27 0.08 -7.41
N LEU A 154 11.34 1.02 -7.48
CA LEU A 154 9.95 0.76 -7.85
C LEU A 154 9.55 1.72 -8.98
N PRO A 155 8.53 1.40 -9.80
CA PRO A 155 8.06 2.29 -10.86
C PRO A 155 7.76 3.73 -10.38
N VAL A 156 7.31 3.89 -9.14
CA VAL A 156 7.03 5.20 -8.53
C VAL A 156 8.27 6.11 -8.42
N ASN A 157 9.47 5.54 -8.30
CA ASN A 157 10.74 6.29 -8.35
C ASN A 157 10.91 7.02 -9.69
N ARG A 158 10.36 6.45 -10.77
CA ARG A 158 10.38 6.99 -12.13
C ARG A 158 9.09 7.76 -12.48
N GLY A 159 8.25 8.05 -11.48
CA GLY A 159 6.98 8.72 -11.67
C GLY A 159 5.95 7.88 -12.43
N ARG A 160 5.93 6.55 -12.19
CA ARG A 160 5.01 5.60 -12.85
C ARG A 160 4.26 4.74 -11.83
N VAL A 161 3.05 4.34 -12.17
CA VAL A 161 2.21 3.40 -11.41
C VAL A 161 1.48 2.49 -12.40
N PRO A 162 2.14 1.43 -12.91
CA PRO A 162 1.65 0.70 -14.08
C PRO A 162 0.20 0.20 -13.99
N ALA A 163 -0.22 -0.35 -12.85
CA ALA A 163 -1.61 -0.80 -12.66
C ALA A 163 -2.60 0.38 -12.64
N GLY A 164 -2.24 1.49 -11.99
CA GLY A 164 -3.04 2.71 -11.97
C GLY A 164 -3.20 3.30 -13.37
N GLU A 165 -2.09 3.44 -14.09
CA GLU A 165 -2.08 3.95 -15.46
C GLU A 165 -2.83 3.06 -16.44
N ARG A 166 -2.89 1.75 -16.18
CA ARG A 166 -3.63 0.79 -17.02
C ARG A 166 -5.14 1.01 -16.93
N PHE A 167 -5.66 1.12 -15.71
CA PHE A 167 -7.10 1.20 -15.45
C PHE A 167 -7.62 2.63 -15.25
N SER A 168 -6.75 3.64 -15.24
CA SER A 168 -7.12 5.06 -15.23
C SER A 168 -6.47 5.80 -16.39
N GLN A 169 -7.27 6.06 -17.44
CA GLN A 169 -6.84 6.89 -18.56
C GLN A 169 -6.50 8.30 -18.09
N GLN A 170 -7.31 8.88 -17.20
CA GLN A 170 -7.06 10.19 -16.60
C GLN A 170 -5.68 10.27 -15.93
N LEU A 171 -5.30 9.26 -15.13
CA LEU A 171 -3.97 9.23 -14.53
C LEU A 171 -2.88 9.19 -15.60
N ARG A 172 -3.03 8.31 -16.60
CA ARG A 172 -2.05 8.17 -17.68
C ARG A 172 -1.77 9.52 -18.36
N TYR A 173 -2.83 10.22 -18.77
CA TYR A 173 -2.71 11.55 -19.38
C TYR A 173 -2.12 12.58 -18.43
N ALA A 174 -2.52 12.57 -17.15
CA ALA A 174 -1.99 13.49 -16.14
C ALA A 174 -0.48 13.32 -15.90
N LEU A 175 0.12 12.18 -16.26
CA LEU A 175 1.56 11.93 -16.13
C LEU A 175 2.36 12.27 -17.39
N GLU A 176 1.73 12.54 -18.54
CA GLU A 176 2.44 12.84 -19.78
C GLU A 176 3.24 14.15 -19.68
N ASN A 177 4.42 14.18 -20.32
CA ASN A 177 5.29 15.37 -20.45
C ASN A 177 5.66 16.09 -19.13
N LYS A 178 5.64 15.38 -18.00
CA LYS A 178 6.06 15.90 -16.70
C LYS A 178 7.44 15.40 -16.27
N SER A 179 8.13 16.23 -15.48
CA SER A 179 9.32 15.82 -14.73
C SER A 179 8.99 14.65 -13.79
N VAL A 180 10.01 13.89 -13.35
CA VAL A 180 9.78 12.76 -12.44
C VAL A 180 9.13 13.22 -11.12
N ILE A 181 9.57 14.36 -10.58
CA ILE A 181 9.03 14.87 -9.32
C ILE A 181 7.58 15.34 -9.48
N ASP A 182 7.24 16.03 -10.57
CA ASP A 182 5.85 16.45 -10.80
C ASP A 182 4.94 15.24 -11.03
N LYS A 183 5.44 14.19 -11.72
CA LYS A 183 4.71 12.90 -11.83
C LYS A 183 4.45 12.28 -10.47
N GLN A 184 5.44 12.26 -9.58
CA GLN A 184 5.28 11.72 -8.23
C GLN A 184 4.23 12.52 -7.43
N LEU A 185 4.23 13.85 -7.51
CA LEU A 185 3.21 14.68 -6.87
C LEU A 185 1.81 14.39 -7.42
N VAL A 186 1.67 14.27 -8.74
CA VAL A 186 0.40 13.88 -9.40
C VAL A 186 -0.05 12.50 -8.96
N ILE A 187 0.87 11.53 -8.87
CA ILE A 187 0.55 10.18 -8.40
C ILE A 187 0.05 10.21 -6.96
N TYR A 188 0.75 10.92 -6.08
CA TYR A 188 0.35 11.02 -4.67
C TYR A 188 -1.05 11.64 -4.56
N GLN A 189 -1.29 12.75 -5.26
CA GLN A 189 -2.60 13.40 -5.29
C GLN A 189 -3.69 12.46 -5.84
N TRP A 190 -3.41 11.72 -6.92
CA TRP A 190 -4.35 10.77 -7.49
C TRP A 190 -4.81 9.70 -6.48
N PHE A 191 -3.90 9.17 -5.65
CA PHE A 191 -4.32 8.24 -4.59
C PHE A 191 -5.22 8.91 -3.56
N ILE A 192 -4.86 10.12 -3.10
CA ILE A 192 -5.65 10.86 -2.12
C ILE A 192 -7.05 11.15 -2.67
N ASP A 193 -7.15 11.68 -3.88
CA ASP A 193 -8.43 11.98 -4.53
C ASP A 193 -9.29 10.71 -4.61
N LYS A 194 -8.71 9.59 -5.07
CA LYS A 194 -9.42 8.31 -5.16
C LYS A 194 -9.93 7.80 -3.81
N PHE A 195 -9.17 8.01 -2.74
CA PHE A 195 -9.59 7.58 -1.41
C PHE A 195 -10.70 8.47 -0.86
N MET A 196 -10.59 9.78 -1.02
CA MET A 196 -11.59 10.72 -0.53
C MET A 196 -12.91 10.61 -1.31
N ASP A 197 -12.86 10.32 -2.61
CA ASP A 197 -14.05 10.08 -3.43
C ASP A 197 -14.76 8.75 -3.11
N SER A 198 -14.06 7.79 -2.49
CA SER A 198 -14.57 6.43 -2.29
C SER A 198 -15.48 6.24 -1.08
N SER A 199 -15.55 7.21 -0.17
CA SER A 199 -16.23 7.09 1.15
C SER A 199 -15.74 5.93 2.02
N LEU A 200 -14.62 5.29 1.67
CA LEU A 200 -14.02 4.21 2.46
C LEU A 200 -13.33 4.77 3.71
N PRO A 201 -13.20 3.96 4.78
CA PRO A 201 -12.33 4.28 5.90
C PRO A 201 -10.90 4.57 5.43
N VAL A 202 -10.35 5.72 5.85
CA VAL A 202 -8.96 6.12 5.61
C VAL A 202 -8.19 6.07 6.92
N VAL A 203 -7.09 5.32 6.94
CA VAL A 203 -6.22 5.17 8.12
C VAL A 203 -4.84 5.73 7.81
N ARG A 204 -4.34 6.61 8.69
CA ARG A 204 -2.98 7.13 8.58
C ARG A 204 -1.98 6.14 9.16
N TYR A 205 -0.85 5.99 8.50
CA TYR A 205 0.27 5.18 8.96
C TYR A 205 0.72 5.54 10.37
N GLU A 206 0.71 6.83 10.68
CA GLU A 206 1.10 7.38 11.97
C GLU A 206 0.15 6.89 13.08
N ASP A 207 -1.15 6.77 12.80
CA ASP A 207 -2.13 6.22 13.74
C ASP A 207 -1.88 4.72 13.94
N VAL A 208 -1.57 3.97 12.86
CA VAL A 208 -1.17 2.56 12.96
C VAL A 208 0.03 2.37 13.88
N LEU A 209 1.02 3.27 13.83
CA LEU A 209 2.18 3.20 14.72
C LEU A 209 1.79 3.48 16.18
N VAL A 210 1.03 4.54 16.43
CA VAL A 210 0.63 4.96 17.79
C VAL A 210 -0.21 3.88 18.46
N THR A 211 -1.14 3.25 17.73
CA THR A 211 -2.04 2.23 18.28
C THR A 211 -1.49 0.81 18.19
N GLY A 212 -0.26 0.61 17.70
CA GLY A 212 0.27 -0.72 17.42
C GLY A 212 -0.61 -1.56 16.49
N GLY A 213 -1.31 -0.95 15.53
CA GLY A 213 -2.24 -1.64 14.64
C GLY A 213 -3.72 -1.61 15.04
N GLY A 214 -4.07 -1.16 16.26
CA GLY A 214 -5.48 -1.02 16.68
C GLY A 214 -6.37 -0.23 15.71
N ALA A 215 -5.85 0.87 15.14
CA ALA A 215 -6.57 1.66 14.12
C ALA A 215 -6.97 0.83 12.88
N LEU A 216 -6.19 -0.19 12.51
CA LEU A 216 -6.52 -1.09 11.40
C LEU A 216 -7.67 -2.01 11.78
N HIS A 217 -7.65 -2.57 12.98
CA HIS A 217 -8.70 -3.46 13.47
C HIS A 217 -10.04 -2.73 13.52
N VAL A 218 -10.06 -1.51 14.05
CA VAL A 218 -11.26 -0.66 14.07
C VAL A 218 -11.77 -0.38 12.65
N ALA A 219 -10.89 0.04 11.74
CA ALA A 219 -11.29 0.37 10.37
C ALA A 219 -11.80 -0.83 9.55
N LEU A 220 -11.31 -2.03 9.86
CA LEU A 220 -11.73 -3.29 9.25
C LEU A 220 -12.90 -3.97 10.00
N GLY A 221 -13.38 -3.39 11.10
CA GLY A 221 -14.40 -4.01 11.95
C GLY A 221 -13.98 -5.36 12.54
N LEU A 222 -12.68 -5.53 12.80
CA LEU A 222 -12.08 -6.73 13.37
C LEU A 222 -11.97 -6.59 14.91
N PRO A 223 -11.88 -7.71 15.65
CA PRO A 223 -11.71 -7.67 17.10
C PRO A 223 -10.48 -6.85 17.49
N GLU A 224 -10.62 -5.93 18.43
CA GLU A 224 -9.52 -5.07 18.86
C GLU A 224 -8.42 -5.88 19.55
N ILE A 225 -7.17 -5.53 19.26
CA ILE A 225 -6.01 -6.13 19.89
C ILE A 225 -5.20 -5.03 20.58
N ALA A 226 -4.93 -5.21 21.86
CA ALA A 226 -4.02 -4.36 22.59
C ALA A 226 -2.58 -4.67 22.17
N GLN A 227 -1.93 -3.73 21.50
CA GLN A 227 -0.51 -3.80 21.17
C GLN A 227 0.21 -2.55 21.66
N ALA A 228 1.49 -2.71 22.01
CA ALA A 228 2.33 -1.58 22.36
C ALA A 228 2.58 -0.69 21.13
N PRO A 229 2.70 0.64 21.31
CA PRO A 229 3.05 1.55 20.23
C PRO A 229 4.36 1.13 19.53
N LEU A 230 4.39 1.30 18.22
CA LEU A 230 5.55 0.97 17.39
C LEU A 230 6.45 2.20 17.23
N LYS A 231 7.76 1.99 17.24
CA LYS A 231 8.73 3.07 17.01
C LYS A 231 8.81 3.42 15.52
N LYS A 232 8.72 4.71 15.19
CA LYS A 232 9.04 5.23 13.85
C LYS A 232 10.51 4.91 13.55
N LYS A 233 10.77 4.28 12.40
CA LYS A 233 12.14 4.01 11.94
C LYS A 233 12.68 5.26 11.25
N HIS A 234 13.66 5.92 11.85
CA HIS A 234 14.39 7.03 11.24
C HIS A 234 15.32 6.53 10.12
N ARG A 235 15.51 7.36 9.08
CA ARG A 235 16.35 7.02 7.93
C ARG A 235 17.16 8.25 7.54
N LYS A 236 18.45 8.03 7.32
CA LYS A 236 19.33 9.04 6.71
C LYS A 236 19.18 8.99 5.19
N PHE A 237 19.11 10.16 4.58
CA PHE A 237 18.99 10.32 3.14
C PHE A 237 20.26 10.99 2.60
N GLN A 238 20.60 10.70 1.34
CA GLN A 238 21.75 11.34 0.70
C GLN A 238 21.45 12.83 0.44
N PRO A 239 22.45 13.73 0.49
CA PRO A 239 22.23 15.17 0.38
C PRO A 239 21.42 15.58 -0.85
N HIS A 240 21.70 15.00 -2.02
CA HIS A 240 20.96 15.31 -3.24
C HIS A 240 19.46 14.94 -3.19
N ILE A 241 19.07 13.93 -2.39
CA ILE A 241 17.67 13.56 -2.16
C ILE A 241 16.99 14.63 -1.28
N ILE A 242 17.71 15.12 -0.27
CA ILE A 242 17.24 16.20 0.60
C ILE A 242 17.09 17.51 -0.18
N GLU A 243 18.02 17.81 -1.09
CA GLU A 243 17.93 18.95 -2.01
C GLU A 243 16.71 18.84 -2.93
N GLN A 244 16.45 17.65 -3.52
CA GLN A 244 15.27 17.41 -4.34
C GLN A 244 13.97 17.60 -3.54
N LEU A 245 13.90 17.11 -2.30
CA LEU A 245 12.77 17.33 -1.41
C LEU A 245 12.60 18.83 -1.10
N THR A 246 13.69 19.52 -0.78
CA THR A 246 13.69 20.95 -0.46
C THR A 246 13.16 21.77 -1.63
N HIS A 247 13.53 21.41 -2.87
CA HIS A 247 13.04 22.10 -4.06
C HIS A 247 11.53 21.94 -4.29
N CYS A 248 10.91 20.86 -3.77
CA CYS A 248 9.48 20.59 -3.97
C CYS A 248 8.62 20.73 -2.73
N ILE A 249 9.18 21.12 -1.58
CA ILE A 249 8.45 21.15 -0.29
C ILE A 249 7.22 22.07 -0.32
N ASP A 250 7.30 23.22 -0.99
CA ASP A 250 6.17 24.13 -1.11
C ASP A 250 5.05 23.55 -1.98
N LYS A 251 5.40 22.77 -3.02
CA LYS A 251 4.41 22.02 -3.79
C LYS A 251 3.75 20.94 -2.93
N ILE A 252 4.52 20.24 -2.09
CA ILE A 252 4.01 19.21 -1.18
C ILE A 252 3.01 19.81 -0.18
N LYS A 253 3.34 20.96 0.43
CA LYS A 253 2.46 21.67 1.38
C LYS A 253 1.15 22.16 0.74
N ASN A 254 1.13 22.33 -0.58
CA ASN A 254 -0.02 22.80 -1.33
C ASN A 254 -0.82 21.67 -1.99
N LEU A 255 -0.50 20.40 -1.71
CA LEU A 255 -1.35 19.28 -2.09
C LEU A 255 -2.72 19.38 -1.41
N SER A 256 -3.77 18.92 -2.10
CA SER A 256 -5.10 18.81 -1.52
C SER A 256 -5.18 17.53 -0.70
N LEU A 257 -5.01 17.65 0.62
CA LEU A 257 -4.95 16.50 1.53
C LEU A 257 -6.23 16.30 2.34
N TYR A 258 -7.26 17.09 2.09
CA TYR A 258 -8.59 16.94 2.71
C TYR A 258 -8.55 16.82 4.25
N GLY A 259 -7.63 17.54 4.88
CA GLY A 259 -7.44 17.52 6.34
C GLY A 259 -6.65 16.33 6.90
N LEU A 260 -6.21 15.37 6.07
CA LEU A 260 -5.42 14.20 6.52
C LEU A 260 -4.07 14.61 7.13
N TYR A 261 -3.44 15.62 6.55
CA TYR A 261 -2.18 16.23 7.02
C TYR A 261 -2.26 17.75 6.89
N SER A 262 -1.92 18.46 7.95
CA SER A 262 -1.82 19.92 7.94
C SER A 262 -0.47 20.37 7.37
N LYS A 263 -0.37 21.64 6.95
CA LYS A 263 0.90 22.22 6.47
C LYS A 263 1.99 22.16 7.53
N GLU A 264 1.62 22.35 8.80
CA GLU A 264 2.50 22.25 9.95
C GLU A 264 3.00 20.81 10.13
N SER A 265 2.13 19.81 10.00
CA SER A 265 2.54 18.40 10.09
C SER A 265 3.49 17.97 8.97
N ILE A 266 3.32 18.54 7.77
CA ILE A 266 4.22 18.34 6.63
C ILE A 266 5.56 19.03 6.89
N GLN A 267 5.53 20.26 7.40
CA GLN A 267 6.73 21.02 7.76
C GLN A 267 7.53 20.30 8.84
N LEU A 268 6.88 19.80 9.90
CA LEU A 268 7.53 19.03 10.95
C LEU A 268 8.22 17.77 10.40
N ALA A 269 7.54 17.02 9.52
CA ALA A 269 8.13 15.84 8.89
C ALA A 269 9.35 16.19 8.01
N TYR A 270 9.33 17.36 7.36
CA TYR A 270 10.48 17.87 6.60
C TYR A 270 11.63 18.30 7.51
N ASP A 271 11.34 19.04 8.59
CA ASP A 271 12.33 19.51 9.56
C ASP A 271 13.03 18.33 10.26
N GLU A 272 12.28 17.27 10.59
CA GLU A 272 12.85 16.03 11.12
C GLU A 272 13.89 15.41 10.19
N VAL A 273 13.77 15.60 8.86
CA VAL A 273 14.67 14.98 7.87
C VAL A 273 15.92 15.83 7.64
N ILE A 274 15.79 17.16 7.56
CA ILE A 274 16.93 18.05 7.29
C ILE A 274 17.84 18.24 8.51
N ASN A 275 17.34 17.98 9.71
CA ASN A 275 18.10 18.11 10.96
C ASN A 275 18.79 16.81 11.43
N GLN A 276 18.80 15.74 10.60
CA GLN A 276 19.43 14.43 10.89
C GLN A 276 20.85 14.30 10.32
#